data_AF-A0A7X1IQ76-F1
#
_entry.id   AF-A0A7X1IQ76-F1
#
_cell.length_a   1.000
_cell.length_b   1.000
_cell.length_c   1.000
_cell.angle_alpha   90.00
_cell.angle_beta   90.00
_cell.angle_gamma   90.00
#
_symmetry.space_group_name_H-M   'P 1'
#
loop_
_entity.id
_entity.type
_entity.pdbx_description
1 polymer ?
#
loop_
_entity_poly.entity_id
_entity_poly.type
_entity_poly.pdbx_seq_one_letter_code
_entity_poly.pdbx_strand_id
1 'polypeptide(L)' 'MRNILLMAAGAVVIVLTVLVMFFWHQWLVDQTGGSRFAFGLAGRAFELGALYGGSWLCVRGWNGRTA' A
#
# COMPACT_ATOMS: atom_id res chain seq x y z
N MET A 1 -8.02 -22.54 3.34
CA MET A 1 -7.40 -21.88 2.17
C MET A 1 -7.79 -20.40 2.03
N ARG A 2 -9.08 -20.03 2.10
CA ARG A 2 -9.56 -18.63 1.98
C ARG A 2 -8.80 -17.61 2.86
N ASN A 3 -8.49 -17.96 4.10
CA ASN A 3 -7.80 -17.07 5.04
C ASN A 3 -6.34 -16.80 4.68
N ILE A 4 -5.63 -17.81 4.16
CA ILE A 4 -4.25 -17.67 3.70
C ILE A 4 -4.21 -16.80 2.45
N LEU A 5 -5.18 -16.96 1.55
CA LEU A 5 -5.34 -16.11 0.37
C LEU A 5 -5.58 -14.65 0.74
N LEU A 6 -6.39 -14.36 1.78
CA LEU A 6 -6.61 -12.99 2.25
C LEU A 6 -5.34 -12.35 2.84
N MET A 7 -4.57 -13.11 3.61
CA MET A 7 -3.27 -12.65 4.11
C MET A 7 -2.25 -12.41 2.99
N ALA A 8 -2.13 -13.34 2.06
CA ALA A 8 -1.24 -13.21 0.91
C ALA A 8 -1.64 -12.02 0.03
N ALA A 9 -2.94 -11.83 -0.22
CA ALA A 9 -3.46 -10.69 -0.97
C ALA A 9 -3.16 -9.36 -0.25
N GLY A 10 -3.35 -9.28 1.06
CA GLY A 10 -2.99 -8.09 1.85
C GLY A 10 -1.51 -7.75 1.78
N ALA A 11 -0.63 -8.76 1.91
CA ALA A 11 0.81 -8.58 1.78
C ALA A 11 1.22 -8.13 0.36
N VAL A 12 0.65 -8.73 -0.68
CA VAL A 12 0.91 -8.37 -2.08
C VAL A 12 0.47 -6.93 -2.36
N VAL A 13 -0.70 -6.52 -1.88
CA VAL A 13 -1.19 -5.13 -2.03
C VAL A 13 -0.20 -4.16 -1.39
N ILE A 14 0.28 -4.42 -0.18
CA ILE A 14 1.27 -3.57 0.50
C ILE A 14 2.56 -3.45 -0.32
N VAL A 15 3.13 -4.58 -0.77
CA VAL A 15 4.39 -4.59 -1.54
C VAL A 15 4.24 -3.85 -2.87
N LEU A 16 3.16 -4.10 -3.61
CA LEU A 16 2.90 -3.43 -4.88
C LEU A 16 2.73 -1.93 -4.70
N THR A 17 2.02 -1.49 -3.66
CA THR A 17 1.89 -0.09 -3.32
C THR A 17 3.24 0.56 -3.07
N VAL A 18 4.12 -0.07 -2.28
CA VAL A 18 5.47 0.45 -2.01
C VAL A 18 6.27 0.60 -3.30
N LEU A 19 6.23 -0.42 -4.18
CA LEU A 19 6.94 -0.38 -5.46
C LEU A 19 6.42 0.72 -6.38
N VAL A 20 5.10 0.80 -6.56
CA VAL A 20 4.47 1.84 -7.38
C VAL A 20 4.84 3.22 -6.85
N MET A 21 4.78 3.43 -5.53
CA MET A 21 5.10 4.72 -4.93
C MET A 21 6.59 5.07 -5.08
N PHE A 22 7.48 4.08 -5.01
CA PHE A 22 8.92 4.26 -5.23
C PHE A 22 9.22 4.66 -6.68
N PHE A 23 8.68 3.93 -7.68
CA PHE A 23 8.90 4.26 -9.09
C PHE A 23 8.25 5.58 -9.50
N TRP A 24 7.04 5.84 -9.00
CA TRP A 24 6.34 7.11 -9.20
C TRP A 24 7.16 8.27 -8.64
N HIS A 25 7.72 8.11 -7.43
CA HIS A 25 8.59 9.12 -6.83
C HIS A 25 9.87 9.34 -7.63
N GLN A 26 10.55 8.28 -8.11
CA GLN A 26 11.77 8.40 -8.93
C GLN A 26 11.50 9.15 -10.25
N TRP A 27 10.49 8.71 -11.02
CA TRP A 27 10.12 9.34 -12.29
C TRP A 27 9.77 10.83 -12.13
N LEU A 28 9.18 11.22 -11.01
CA LEU A 28 8.80 12.61 -10.74
C LEU A 28 9.92 13.48 -10.20
N VAL A 29 10.84 12.92 -9.42
CA VAL A 29 12.09 13.58 -9.04
C VAL A 29 12.90 13.90 -10.30
N ASP A 30 12.92 12.99 -11.28
CA ASP A 30 13.59 13.20 -12.56
C ASP A 30 12.90 14.28 -13.43
N GLN A 31 11.57 14.43 -13.35
CA GLN A 31 10.84 15.43 -14.14
C GLN A 31 10.71 16.82 -13.48
N THR A 32 10.75 16.91 -12.15
CA THR A 32 10.45 18.16 -11.44
C THR A 32 11.20 18.25 -10.12
N GLY A 33 12.27 19.05 -10.07
CA GLY A 33 13.03 19.29 -8.83
C GLY A 33 12.30 20.09 -7.73
N GLY A 34 10.97 20.28 -7.81
CA GLY A 34 10.30 21.42 -7.16
C GLY A 34 8.90 21.24 -6.56
N SER A 35 8.39 20.02 -6.35
CA SER A 35 6.98 19.82 -5.94
C SER A 35 6.86 19.05 -4.62
N ARG A 36 7.21 19.68 -3.48
CA ARG A 36 7.19 19.01 -2.16
C ARG A 36 5.80 18.86 -1.51
N PHE A 37 4.81 19.67 -1.89
CA PHE A 37 3.57 19.81 -1.10
C PHE A 37 2.40 18.94 -1.59
N ALA A 38 2.06 18.99 -2.88
CA ALA A 38 1.03 18.14 -3.48
C ALA A 38 1.40 16.64 -3.40
N PHE A 39 2.70 16.33 -3.39
CA PHE A 39 3.26 14.99 -3.37
C PHE A 39 3.24 14.35 -1.99
N GLY A 40 3.46 15.14 -0.93
CA GLY A 40 3.27 14.65 0.43
C GLY A 40 1.83 14.22 0.68
N LEU A 41 0.86 14.99 0.18
CA LEU A 41 -0.56 14.68 0.39
C LEU A 41 -1.02 13.44 -0.40
N ALA A 42 -0.65 13.34 -1.69
CA ALA A 42 -0.99 12.20 -2.52
C ALA A 42 -0.31 10.90 -2.04
N GLY A 43 0.97 10.99 -1.66
CA GLY A 43 1.70 9.87 -1.07
C GLY A 43 1.06 9.40 0.24
N ARG A 44 0.69 10.32 1.13
CA ARG A 44 0.05 9.97 2.42
C ARG A 44 -1.35 9.40 2.26
N ALA A 45 -2.14 9.90 1.32
CA ALA A 45 -3.48 9.37 1.03
C ALA A 45 -3.41 7.95 0.44
N PHE A 46 -2.43 7.68 -0.43
CA PHE A 46 -2.20 6.36 -1.00
C PHE A 46 -1.63 5.38 0.03
N GLU A 47 -0.68 5.85 0.85
CA GLU A 47 -0.11 5.10 1.98
C GLU A 47 -1.21 4.69 2.96
N LEU A 48 -2.09 5.63 3.35
CA LEU A 48 -3.25 5.36 4.20
C LEU A 48 -4.21 4.36 3.55
N GLY A 49 -4.62 4.57 2.30
CA GLY A 49 -5.58 3.67 1.65
C GLY A 49 -5.04 2.25 1.49
N ALA A 50 -3.79 2.12 1.07
CA ALA A 50 -3.18 0.82 0.78
C ALA A 50 -2.71 0.08 2.02
N LEU A 51 -2.08 0.76 2.98
CA LEU A 51 -1.69 0.13 4.24
C LEU A 51 -2.93 -0.22 5.06
N TYR A 52 -3.91 0.68 5.17
CA TYR A 52 -5.12 0.39 5.93
C TYR A 52 -5.95 -0.73 5.27
N GLY A 53 -6.06 -0.72 3.94
CA GLY A 53 -6.72 -1.78 3.17
C GLY A 53 -5.98 -3.13 3.26
N GLY A 54 -4.66 -3.15 3.10
CA GLY A 54 -3.83 -4.34 3.21
C GLY A 54 -3.82 -4.92 4.63
N SER A 55 -3.68 -4.07 5.64
CA SER A 55 -3.77 -4.45 7.06
C SER A 55 -5.16 -5.01 7.40
N TRP A 56 -6.24 -4.44 6.87
CA TRP A 56 -7.60 -4.94 7.08
C TRP A 56 -7.79 -6.35 6.50
N LEU A 57 -7.27 -6.60 5.30
CA LEU A 57 -7.29 -7.94 4.68
C LEU A 57 -6.49 -8.97 5.50
N CYS A 58 -5.32 -8.57 6.00
CA CYS A 58 -4.50 -9.41 6.88
C CYS A 58 -5.21 -9.73 8.19
N VAL A 59 -5.85 -8.76 8.84
CA VAL A 59 -6.63 -8.95 10.08
C VAL A 59 -7.85 -9.84 9.83
N ARG A 60 -8.56 -9.68 8.71
CA ARG A 60 -9.68 -10.56 8.32
C ARG A 60 -9.23 -12.00 8.08
N GLY A 61 -8.07 -12.18 7.43
CA GLY A 61 -7.45 -13.50 7.25
C GLY A 61 -7.04 -14.14 8.58
N TRP A 62 -6.52 -13.35 9.53
CA TRP A 62 -6.13 -13.81 10.87
C TRP A 62 -7.34 -14.16 11.76
N ASN A 63 -8.33 -13.27 11.85
CA ASN A 63 -9.52 -13.48 12.66
C ASN A 63 -10.41 -14.61 12.13
N GLY A 64 -10.45 -14.81 10.80
CA GLY A 64 -11.13 -15.96 10.20
C GLY A 64 -10.46 -17.31 10.50
N ARG A 65 -9.26 -17.30 11.11
CA ARG A 65 -8.52 -18.50 11.56
C ARG A 65 -8.76 -18.82 13.04
N THR A 66 -9.33 -17.88 13.81
CA THR A 66 -9.57 -17.98 15.26
C THR A 66 -11.02 -18.32 15.62
N ALA A 67 -11.94 -18.23 14.65
CA ALA A 67 -13.31 -18.77 14.72
C ALA A 67 -13.34 -20.19 14.13
#